data_AF-A0A8J4QAT3-F1
#
_entry.id   AF-A0A8J4QAT3-F1
#
_cell.length_a   1.000
_cell.length_b   1.000
_cell.length_c   1.000
_cell.angle_alpha   90.00
_cell.angle_beta   90.00
_cell.angle_gamma   90.00
#
_symmetry.space_group_name_H-M   'P 1'
#
loop_
_entity.id
_entity.type
_entity.pdbx_description
1 polymer ?
#
loop_
_entity_poly.entity_id
_entity_poly.type
_entity_poly.pdbx_seq_one_letter_code
_entity_poly.pdbx_strand_id
1 'polypeptide(L)'
;MVLTGLVKILKKYDKRTGALIRLPFIQKVLQQPFFTTDMLYKLVKECEAMLDGLFPKCEPPASTVVADGDDDPSTSDATNNNGLLRVPKELAEIEYMESLYMKSTISALRVLKEIRSGSSTVGPLSLPPLQISAIEETWNKVPVLEQVAK
;
A
#
# COMPACT_ATOMS: atom_id res chain seq x y z
N MET A 1 -16.69 -14.97 8.56
CA MET A 1 -17.08 -16.35 8.99
C MET A 1 -17.91 -16.39 10.28
N VAL A 2 -17.59 -15.59 11.31
CA VAL A 2 -18.20 -15.66 12.67
C VAL A 2 -19.73 -15.46 12.71
N LEU A 3 -20.24 -14.40 12.07
CA LEU A 3 -21.68 -14.06 12.02
C LEU A 3 -22.59 -15.24 11.62
N THR A 4 -22.26 -15.91 10.51
CA THR A 4 -23.04 -17.05 10.00
C THR A 4 -23.02 -18.25 10.95
N GLY A 5 -21.92 -18.42 11.71
CA GLY A 5 -21.81 -19.43 12.76
C GLY A 5 -22.79 -19.15 13.91
N LEU A 6 -22.77 -17.93 14.45
CA LEU A 6 -23.69 -17.49 15.52
C LEU A 6 -25.16 -17.67 15.11
N VAL A 7 -25.55 -17.24 13.90
CA VAL A 7 -26.93 -17.39 13.39
C VAL A 7 -27.34 -18.87 13.30
N LYS A 8 -26.42 -19.78 12.94
CA LYS A 8 -26.68 -21.23 12.87
C LYS A 8 -26.81 -21.87 14.26
N ILE A 9 -25.97 -21.48 15.23
CA ILE A 9 -26.06 -21.96 16.63
C ILE A 9 -27.41 -21.55 17.22
N LEU A 10 -27.76 -20.27 17.09
CA LEU A 10 -28.97 -19.69 17.62
C LEU A 10 -30.23 -20.32 16.99
N LYS A 11 -30.23 -20.53 15.66
CA LYS A 11 -31.28 -21.30 14.95
C LYS A 11 -31.39 -22.76 15.43
N LYS A 12 -30.29 -23.40 15.84
CA LYS A 12 -30.28 -24.77 16.36
C LYS A 12 -30.80 -24.85 17.79
N TYR A 13 -30.56 -23.84 18.62
CA TYR A 13 -31.10 -23.75 19.98
C TYR A 13 -32.62 -23.58 19.94
N ASP A 14 -33.13 -22.55 19.26
CA ASP A 14 -34.58 -22.30 19.11
C ASP A 14 -35.32 -23.55 18.60
N LYS A 15 -34.75 -24.25 17.61
CA LYS A 15 -35.37 -25.49 17.05
C LYS A 15 -35.37 -26.68 18.03
N ARG A 16 -34.48 -26.73 19.02
CA ARG A 16 -34.41 -27.81 20.02
C ARG A 16 -35.22 -27.52 21.28
N THR A 17 -35.24 -26.28 21.71
CA THR A 17 -35.79 -25.87 23.02
C THR A 17 -37.14 -25.17 22.90
N GLY A 18 -37.54 -24.74 21.69
CA GLY A 18 -38.77 -23.96 21.46
C GLY A 18 -38.71 -22.51 21.96
N ALA A 19 -37.73 -22.18 22.80
CA ALA A 19 -37.48 -20.83 23.30
C ALA A 19 -36.95 -19.91 22.19
N LEU A 20 -37.60 -18.76 21.98
CA LEU A 20 -37.26 -17.76 20.97
C LEU A 20 -36.13 -16.82 21.44
N ILE A 21 -34.97 -17.38 21.82
CA ILE A 21 -33.85 -16.58 22.34
C ILE A 21 -33.11 -15.77 21.27
N ARG A 22 -33.40 -16.00 19.98
CA ARG A 22 -32.80 -15.26 18.85
C ARG A 22 -32.77 -13.76 19.06
N LEU A 23 -33.92 -13.16 19.35
CA LEU A 23 -34.08 -11.71 19.44
C LEU A 23 -33.27 -11.07 20.59
N PRO A 24 -33.44 -11.49 21.87
CA PRO A 24 -32.67 -10.90 22.98
C PRO A 24 -31.16 -11.19 22.88
N PHE A 25 -30.75 -12.30 22.26
CA PHE A 25 -29.33 -12.59 22.03
C PHE A 25 -28.72 -11.67 20.96
N ILE A 26 -29.39 -11.47 19.82
CA ILE A 26 -28.92 -10.57 18.76
C ILE A 26 -28.77 -9.14 19.30
N GLN A 27 -29.75 -8.64 20.07
CA GLN A 27 -29.66 -7.32 20.69
C GLN A 27 -28.44 -7.18 21.61
N LYS A 28 -28.16 -8.17 22.46
CA LYS A 28 -26.98 -8.17 23.34
C LYS A 28 -25.66 -8.22 22.57
N VAL A 29 -25.62 -8.98 21.46
CA VAL A 29 -24.42 -9.16 20.64
C VAL A 29 -24.11 -7.91 19.81
N LEU A 30 -25.11 -7.20 19.30
CA LEU A 30 -24.93 -5.92 18.59
C LEU A 30 -24.35 -4.81 19.48
N GLN A 31 -24.57 -4.89 20.80
CA GLN A 31 -24.02 -3.96 21.80
C GLN A 31 -22.59 -4.32 22.25
N GLN A 32 -21.97 -5.36 21.68
CA GLN A 32 -20.61 -5.73 22.05
C GLN A 32 -19.56 -4.90 21.30
N PRO A 33 -18.40 -4.61 21.92
CA PRO A 33 -17.34 -3.80 21.31
C PRO A 33 -16.67 -4.46 20.09
N PHE A 34 -16.95 -5.73 19.80
CA PHE A 34 -16.50 -6.43 18.59
C PHE A 34 -17.53 -6.38 17.44
N PHE A 35 -18.69 -5.74 17.65
CA PHE A 35 -19.70 -5.48 16.62
C PHE A 35 -19.72 -4.02 16.14
N THR A 36 -18.99 -3.13 16.82
CA THR A 36 -18.85 -1.74 16.39
C THR A 36 -18.06 -1.67 15.08
N THR A 37 -18.46 -0.74 14.21
CA THR A 37 -17.82 -0.53 12.90
C THR A 37 -17.14 0.84 12.80
N ASP A 38 -17.05 1.58 13.90
CA ASP A 38 -16.57 2.96 13.94
C ASP A 38 -15.12 3.10 13.46
N MET A 39 -14.25 2.15 13.85
CA MET A 39 -12.86 2.09 13.35
C MET A 39 -12.78 1.76 11.85
N LEU A 40 -13.66 0.89 11.36
CA LEU A 40 -13.76 0.54 9.93
C LEU A 40 -14.29 1.74 9.12
N TYR A 41 -15.30 2.45 9.63
CA TYR A 41 -15.82 3.65 9.01
C TYR A 41 -14.75 4.75 8.94
N LYS A 42 -13.99 4.96 10.02
CA LYS A 42 -12.89 5.92 10.05
C LYS A 42 -11.80 5.57 9.02
N LEU A 43 -11.38 4.29 8.97
CA LEU A 43 -10.40 3.82 7.97
C LEU A 43 -10.90 4.06 6.53
N VAL A 44 -12.15 3.71 6.23
CA VAL A 44 -12.74 3.94 4.90
C VAL A 44 -12.76 5.43 4.55
N LYS A 45 -13.12 6.30 5.51
CA LYS A 45 -13.11 7.76 5.30
C LYS A 45 -11.71 8.34 5.06
N GLU A 46 -10.69 7.83 5.74
CA GLU A 46 -9.29 8.21 5.50
C GLU A 46 -8.81 7.74 4.11
N CYS A 47 -9.21 6.53 3.68
CA CYS A 47 -8.94 6.05 2.33
C CYS A 47 -9.66 6.87 1.24
N GLU A 48 -10.94 7.21 1.43
CA GLU A 48 -11.71 8.07 0.51
C GLU A 48 -11.05 9.44 0.36
N ALA A 49 -10.71 10.12 1.46
CA ALA A 49 -10.06 11.43 1.42
C ALA A 49 -8.69 11.42 0.74
N MET A 50 -7.92 10.34 0.92
CA MET A 50 -6.64 10.15 0.23
C MET A 50 -6.83 9.91 -1.28
N LEU A 51 -7.88 9.19 -1.68
CA LEU A 51 -8.23 8.98 -3.09
C LEU A 51 -8.73 10.27 -3.76
N ASP A 52 -9.55 11.07 -3.08
CA ASP A 52 -10.00 12.39 -3.58
C ASP A 52 -8.81 13.35 -3.81
N GLY A 53 -7.74 13.24 -3.01
CA GLY A 53 -6.50 13.99 -3.22
C GLY A 53 -5.61 13.45 -4.34
N LEU A 54 -5.60 12.14 -4.57
CA LEU A 54 -4.85 11.47 -5.65
C LEU A 54 -5.52 11.61 -7.03
N PHE A 55 -6.85 11.73 -7.04
CA PHE A 55 -7.64 12.02 -8.23
C PHE A 55 -8.37 13.35 -8.03
N PRO A 56 -7.67 14.51 -8.14
CA PRO A 56 -8.31 15.80 -8.15
C PRO A 56 -9.47 15.77 -9.13
N LYS A 57 -10.67 15.98 -8.60
CA LYS A 57 -11.88 16.01 -9.41
C LYS A 57 -11.66 17.10 -10.45
N CYS A 58 -11.55 16.70 -11.72
CA CYS A 58 -11.23 17.60 -12.82
C CYS A 58 -12.47 18.46 -13.10
N GLU A 59 -12.72 19.41 -12.21
CA GLU A 59 -13.73 20.44 -12.38
C GLU A 59 -13.26 21.31 -13.54
N PRO A 60 -14.01 21.35 -14.66
CA PRO A 60 -13.58 22.13 -15.81
C PRO A 60 -13.51 23.60 -15.38
N PRO A 61 -12.38 24.30 -15.60
CA PRO A 61 -12.26 25.69 -15.19
C PRO A 61 -13.35 26.51 -15.90
N ALA A 62 -14.30 27.01 -15.11
CA ALA A 62 -15.35 27.88 -15.61
C ALA A 62 -14.69 29.13 -16.22
N SER A 63 -14.92 29.31 -17.52
CA SER A 63 -14.34 30.41 -18.29
C SER A 63 -14.71 31.77 -17.69
N THR A 64 -13.70 32.53 -17.26
CA THR A 64 -13.77 33.99 -17.16
C THR A 64 -12.50 34.59 -17.74
N VAL A 65 -12.61 35.08 -18.97
CA VAL A 65 -11.60 35.87 -19.68
C VAL A 65 -11.74 37.36 -19.35
N VAL A 66 -10.66 38.01 -18.92
CA VAL A 66 -10.21 39.41 -19.16
C VAL A 66 -8.83 39.54 -18.48
N ALA A 67 -7.68 39.90 -19.08
CA ALA A 67 -7.27 40.90 -20.10
C ALA A 67 -6.59 42.14 -19.46
N ASP A 68 -5.49 42.61 -20.10
CA ASP A 68 -4.43 43.57 -19.68
C ASP A 68 -3.35 42.99 -18.72
N GLY A 69 -2.05 43.35 -18.77
CA GLY A 69 -1.30 44.16 -19.78
C GLY A 69 0.24 44.38 -19.49
N ASP A 70 1.05 44.32 -20.56
CA ASP A 70 2.32 45.01 -20.94
C ASP A 70 3.59 45.23 -20.05
N ASP A 71 4.74 44.77 -20.59
CA ASP A 71 6.09 45.40 -20.81
C ASP A 71 6.83 46.26 -19.74
N ASP A 72 8.18 46.33 -19.61
CA ASP A 72 9.35 45.61 -20.17
C ASP A 72 10.59 45.78 -19.18
N PRO A 73 11.90 45.96 -19.51
CA PRO A 73 12.97 45.13 -18.93
C PRO A 73 14.03 45.87 -18.08
N SER A 74 14.95 45.13 -17.45
CA SER A 74 16.27 45.67 -17.08
C SER A 74 17.39 44.62 -17.00
N THR A 75 18.55 45.02 -17.51
CA THR A 75 19.76 44.20 -17.73
C THR A 75 20.79 44.39 -16.61
N SER A 76 21.43 43.30 -16.15
CA SER A 76 22.90 43.10 -16.24
C SER A 76 23.44 42.08 -15.22
N ASP A 77 24.11 41.05 -15.75
CA ASP A 77 25.30 40.38 -15.21
C ASP A 77 25.48 40.10 -13.69
N ALA A 78 25.42 38.81 -13.36
CA ALA A 78 26.38 38.19 -12.45
C ALA A 78 26.56 36.68 -12.77
N THR A 79 27.27 36.35 -13.84
CA THR A 79 27.84 34.99 -13.97
C THR A 79 28.89 34.82 -12.88
N ASN A 80 28.65 33.96 -11.89
CA ASN A 80 29.72 33.31 -11.12
C ASN A 80 29.23 31.96 -10.57
N ASN A 81 29.97 30.91 -10.94
CA ASN A 81 29.62 29.52 -10.71
C ASN A 81 29.72 29.12 -9.23
N ASN A 82 28.79 28.27 -8.74
CA ASN A 82 29.11 27.17 -7.80
C ASN A 82 27.96 26.14 -7.60
N GLY A 83 27.08 25.94 -8.59
CA GLY A 83 26.04 24.90 -8.54
C GLY A 83 26.51 23.47 -8.90
N LEU A 84 27.73 23.33 -9.45
CA LEU A 84 28.14 22.12 -10.18
C LEU A 84 28.58 20.93 -9.29
N LEU A 85 28.93 21.18 -8.02
CA LEU A 85 29.53 20.17 -7.12
C LEU A 85 28.55 19.50 -6.13
N ARG A 86 27.25 19.80 -6.21
CA ARG A 86 26.23 19.11 -5.40
C ARG A 86 25.73 17.81 -6.06
N VAL A 87 25.74 17.76 -7.38
CA VAL A 87 25.23 16.65 -8.21
C VAL A 87 25.91 15.30 -7.93
N PRO A 88 27.25 15.18 -7.81
CA PRO A 88 27.90 13.86 -7.69
C PRO A 88 27.54 13.09 -6.41
N LYS A 89 27.27 13.80 -5.31
CA LYS A 89 26.97 13.18 -4.02
C LYS A 89 25.52 12.69 -3.96
N GLU A 90 24.59 13.48 -4.51
CA GLU A 90 23.18 13.09 -4.63
C GLU A 90 23.00 11.91 -5.59
N LEU A 91 23.76 11.85 -6.70
CA LEU A 91 23.76 10.69 -7.60
C LEU A 91 24.26 9.40 -6.92
N ALA A 92 25.35 9.47 -6.15
CA ALA A 92 25.87 8.31 -5.41
C ALA A 92 24.92 7.83 -4.30
N GLU A 93 24.16 8.75 -3.69
CA GLU A 93 23.13 8.43 -2.71
C GLU A 93 21.90 7.79 -3.36
N ILE A 94 21.48 8.27 -4.54
CA ILE A 94 20.43 7.64 -5.36
C ILE A 94 20.81 6.22 -5.76
N GLU A 95 22.02 6.00 -6.30
CA GLU A 95 22.52 4.67 -6.69
C GLU A 95 22.63 3.71 -5.49
N TYR A 96 23.07 4.20 -4.34
CA TYR A 96 23.10 3.42 -3.10
C TYR A 96 21.69 3.01 -2.65
N MET A 97 20.73 3.94 -2.67
CA MET A 97 19.34 3.67 -2.31
C MET A 97 18.68 2.69 -3.29
N GLU A 98 18.93 2.83 -4.59
CA GLU A 98 18.48 1.88 -5.62
C GLU A 98 19.05 0.47 -5.36
N SER A 99 20.36 0.35 -5.07
CA SER A 99 20.99 -0.91 -4.70
C SER A 99 20.38 -1.52 -3.42
N LEU A 100 20.04 -0.70 -2.43
CA LEU A 100 19.42 -1.13 -1.18
C LEU A 100 18.00 -1.66 -1.41
N TYR A 101 17.18 -0.93 -2.17
CA TYR A 101 15.83 -1.39 -2.54
C TYR A 101 15.88 -2.67 -3.37
N MET A 102 16.79 -2.78 -4.34
CA MET A 102 17.00 -3.99 -5.13
C MET A 102 17.34 -5.20 -4.24
N LYS A 103 18.33 -5.07 -3.34
CA LYS A 103 18.73 -6.13 -2.40
C LYS A 103 17.60 -6.53 -1.45
N SER A 104 16.82 -5.55 -0.98
CA SER A 104 15.63 -5.77 -0.15
C SER A 104 14.54 -6.55 -0.91
N THR A 105 14.21 -6.14 -2.14
CA THR A 105 13.25 -6.83 -3.01
C THR A 105 13.67 -8.27 -3.31
N ILE A 106 14.94 -8.51 -3.62
CA ILE A 106 15.48 -9.87 -3.86
C ILE A 106 15.30 -10.74 -2.60
N SER A 107 15.62 -10.20 -1.42
CA SER A 107 15.47 -10.89 -0.14
C SER A 107 14.00 -11.24 0.16
N ALA A 108 13.09 -10.29 -0.06
CA ALA A 108 11.65 -10.51 0.10
C ALA A 108 11.10 -11.57 -0.88
N LEU A 109 11.52 -11.53 -2.16
CA LEU A 109 11.13 -12.53 -3.17
C LEU A 109 11.61 -13.94 -2.80
N ARG A 110 12.82 -14.09 -2.24
CA ARG A 110 13.34 -15.38 -1.76
C ARG A 110 12.49 -15.92 -0.59
N VAL A 111 12.20 -15.10 0.41
CA VAL A 111 11.34 -15.50 1.54
C VAL A 111 9.93 -15.88 1.07
N LEU A 112 9.35 -15.15 0.12
CA LEU A 112 8.06 -15.49 -0.47
C LEU A 112 8.09 -16.81 -1.28
N LYS A 113 9.21 -17.12 -1.95
CA LYS A 113 9.45 -18.40 -2.64
C LYS A 113 9.40 -19.56 -1.63
N GLU A 114 10.14 -19.45 -0.53
CA GLU A 114 10.25 -20.46 0.53
C GLU A 114 8.91 -20.71 1.24
N ILE A 115 8.21 -19.65 1.65
CA ILE A 115 6.89 -19.76 2.30
C ILE A 115 5.87 -20.44 1.37
N ARG A 116 5.93 -20.16 0.06
CA ARG A 116 4.98 -20.68 -0.94
C ARG A 116 5.36 -22.06 -1.50
N SER A 117 6.60 -22.53 -1.28
CA SER A 117 7.03 -23.90 -1.61
C SER A 117 6.98 -24.88 -0.42
N GLY A 118 7.05 -24.38 0.82
CA GLY A 118 7.28 -25.20 2.02
C GLY A 118 6.06 -25.84 2.68
N SER A 119 4.84 -25.75 2.12
CA SER A 119 3.64 -26.26 2.80
C SER A 119 3.32 -27.72 2.44
N SER A 120 3.40 -28.62 3.42
CA SER A 120 3.03 -30.04 3.26
C SER A 120 1.52 -30.28 3.05
N THR A 121 0.67 -29.25 3.19
CA THR A 121 -0.78 -29.33 3.04
C THR A 121 -1.25 -28.44 1.88
N VAL A 122 -1.18 -28.99 0.67
CA VAL A 122 -1.75 -28.36 -0.53
C VAL A 122 -3.27 -28.50 -0.50
N GLY A 123 -3.97 -27.41 -0.18
CA GLY A 123 -5.43 -27.31 -0.23
C GLY A 123 -5.90 -26.38 -1.35
N PRO A 124 -7.22 -26.34 -1.64
CA PRO A 124 -7.80 -25.45 -2.66
C PRO A 124 -7.71 -23.94 -2.30
N LEU A 125 -7.17 -23.60 -1.12
CA LEU A 125 -6.88 -22.24 -0.67
C LEU A 125 -5.37 -21.92 -0.67
N SER A 126 -4.51 -22.88 -1.03
CA SER A 126 -3.06 -22.67 -1.11
C SER A 126 -2.71 -21.89 -2.38
N LEU A 127 -1.82 -20.91 -2.26
CA LEU A 127 -1.30 -20.17 -3.41
C LEU A 127 -0.36 -21.08 -4.23
N PRO A 128 -0.58 -21.33 -5.54
CA PRO A 128 0.26 -22.24 -6.34
C PRO A 128 1.69 -21.68 -6.49
N PRO A 129 2.77 -22.50 -6.60
CA PRO A 129 4.16 -22.06 -6.41
C PRO A 129 4.62 -20.78 -7.13
N LEU A 130 5.52 -20.02 -6.49
CA LEU A 130 6.15 -18.82 -7.07
C LEU A 130 7.28 -19.19 -8.04
N GLN A 131 7.11 -18.89 -9.32
CA GLN A 131 8.13 -19.08 -10.35
C GLN A 131 9.02 -17.84 -10.47
N ILE A 132 10.22 -17.88 -9.87
CA ILE A 132 11.18 -16.75 -9.80
C ILE A 132 12.47 -17.03 -10.59
N SER A 133 12.64 -18.23 -11.16
CA SER A 133 13.88 -18.67 -11.85
C SER A 133 14.37 -17.71 -12.94
N ALA A 134 13.47 -17.22 -13.80
CA ALA A 134 13.81 -16.29 -14.89
C ALA A 134 14.35 -14.93 -14.40
N ILE A 135 13.99 -14.52 -13.18
CA ILE A 135 14.41 -13.28 -12.52
C ILE A 135 15.78 -13.48 -11.86
N GLU A 136 16.01 -14.63 -11.22
CA GLU A 136 17.25 -14.94 -10.50
C GLU A 136 18.49 -14.92 -11.41
N GLU A 137 18.36 -15.34 -12.68
CA GLU A 137 19.42 -15.27 -13.69
C GLU A 137 19.74 -13.85 -14.22
N THR A 138 18.75 -12.95 -14.22
CA THR A 138 18.93 -11.58 -14.74
C THR A 138 19.68 -10.70 -13.74
N TRP A 139 19.34 -10.80 -12.45
CA TRP A 139 19.87 -9.90 -11.41
C TRP A 139 21.25 -10.28 -10.85
N ASN A 140 21.71 -11.52 -11.07
CA ASN A 140 23.09 -11.94 -10.77
C ASN A 140 24.16 -11.19 -11.61
N LYS A 141 23.74 -10.34 -12.56
CA LYS A 141 24.61 -9.51 -13.40
C LYS A 141 24.77 -8.06 -12.91
N VAL A 142 24.07 -7.65 -11.85
CA VAL A 142 24.15 -6.28 -11.32
C VAL A 142 25.49 -6.08 -10.61
N PRO A 143 26.28 -5.05 -10.96
CA PRO A 143 27.54 -4.75 -10.26
C PRO A 143 27.31 -4.46 -8.78
N VAL A 144 28.09 -5.12 -7.92
CA VAL A 144 28.12 -4.79 -6.48
C VAL A 144 29.07 -3.62 -6.29
N LEU A 145 28.52 -2.41 -6.12
CA LEU A 145 29.28 -1.31 -5.54
C LEU A 145 29.42 -1.54 -4.03
N GLU A 146 30.56 -2.09 -3.65
CA GLU A 146 31.00 -2.25 -2.27
C GLU A 146 31.55 -0.90 -1.78
N GLN A 147 30.84 -0.23 -0.87
CA GLN A 147 31.34 1.00 -0.26
C GLN A 147 32.46 0.67 0.73
N VAL A 148 33.70 0.93 0.32
CA VAL A 148 34.87 0.90 1.21
C VAL A 148 34.80 2.10 2.15
N ALA A 149 34.39 1.86 3.40
CA ALA A 149 34.55 2.84 4.48
C ALA A 149 36.05 3.05 4.75
N LYS A 150 36.47 4.31 4.90
CA LYS A 150 37.85 4.72 5.15
C LYS A 150 37.90 5.91 6.09
#